data_AF-B6FYT5-F1
#
_entry.id   AF-B6FYT5-F1
#
_cell.length_a   1.000
_cell.length_b   1.000
_cell.length_c   1.000
_cell.angle_alpha   90.00
_cell.angle_beta   90.00
_cell.angle_gamma   90.00
#
_symmetry.space_group_name_H-M   'P 1'
#
loop_
_entity.id
_entity.type
_entity.pdbx_description
1 polymer ?
#
loop_
_entity_poly.entity_id
_entity_poly.type
_entity_poly.pdbx_seq_one_letter_code
_entity_poly.pdbx_strand_id
1 'polypeptide(L)'
;MKINKKVISTILAATLVAGVLTGCGNKEASTTENTSKKETLADTKAQLSSPKYDFEKEYAFGDFNRHSNADMDRQNGVDTFEDKEIVFKDISYDQLMNLMQQEGNFLIQLSGSWCHNSRAMGPSVNEFAKKYGIDTIYSYDFNVDNGEDGSMFVRMTNGKDTVGAKYNYMYGEMVSRFLTNLDDWIEYPSDSDTAISYTNADGKEVTVGRLQQPIMFLYNKDNVKDNSGKGVARGKFPVVYAFEQMVERDEKGLYVKETDAEGNDVLDKEGKPVRKYVTEEYRKNLLKIFDYIKNNKIELAHYDKEKYIKDAFNSYGKEIFKADEKVNIYPITYRQLEWLTDQDGNSLIMMGGPGNEKTRSIISTVNQYAVKNNVRVYMYDPQIDGAYTTDKWGYKQTTNILEENSPIVHMYKNLIDRHLTNLEGTRTMEDGTTIISAPYFFEFNKDAKDEDGFVAPIASFVEMPYTSNPEARYSIGKEKNLNACKESILTVMQKYGELTGVKIQDLK
;
A
#
# COMPACT_ATOMS: atom_id res chain seq x y z
N MET A 1 -5.38 -47.77 -55.41
CA MET A 1 -5.99 -48.77 -54.51
C MET A 1 -6.79 -48.01 -53.44
N LYS A 2 -8.10 -48.28 -53.39
CA LYS A 2 -9.16 -47.90 -52.44
C LYS A 2 -9.29 -46.44 -51.92
N ILE A 3 -10.40 -45.87 -52.40
CA ILE A 3 -11.17 -44.66 -52.05
C ILE A 3 -11.93 -44.80 -50.71
N ASN A 4 -12.24 -43.66 -50.05
CA ASN A 4 -13.47 -43.25 -49.30
C ASN A 4 -13.12 -42.63 -47.92
N LYS A 5 -13.76 -41.61 -47.35
CA LYS A 5 -14.87 -40.66 -47.68
C LYS A 5 -14.87 -39.71 -46.44
N LYS A 6 -14.95 -38.39 -46.52
CA LYS A 6 -16.22 -37.63 -46.59
C LYS A 6 -15.90 -36.14 -46.76
N VAL A 7 -16.73 -35.52 -47.58
CA VAL A 7 -16.79 -34.11 -47.96
C VAL A 7 -17.91 -33.46 -47.14
N ILE A 8 -17.85 -32.14 -46.96
CA ILE A 8 -18.91 -31.12 -47.22
C ILE A 8 -18.98 -30.04 -46.13
N SER A 9 -18.63 -28.84 -46.57
CA SER A 9 -18.96 -27.50 -46.05
C SER A 9 -20.47 -27.29 -45.91
N THR A 10 -20.95 -26.66 -44.83
CA THR A 10 -22.21 -25.89 -44.88
C THR A 10 -22.25 -24.77 -43.83
N ILE A 11 -22.37 -23.56 -44.37
CA ILE A 11 -23.09 -22.35 -43.91
C ILE A 11 -24.03 -22.58 -42.71
N LEU A 12 -23.91 -21.74 -41.66
CA LEU A 12 -24.98 -21.55 -40.68
C LEU A 12 -25.72 -20.25 -40.98
N ALA A 13 -26.97 -20.40 -41.42
CA ALA A 13 -27.91 -19.34 -41.69
C ALA A 13 -28.60 -18.87 -40.39
N ALA A 14 -28.77 -17.56 -40.27
CA ALA A 14 -29.59 -16.91 -39.25
C ALA A 14 -31.06 -17.35 -39.40
N THR A 15 -31.67 -17.80 -38.31
CA THR A 15 -33.11 -18.07 -38.25
C THR A 15 -33.80 -16.93 -37.52
N LEU A 16 -34.43 -16.05 -38.29
CA LEU A 16 -35.52 -15.18 -37.85
C LEU A 16 -36.78 -16.04 -37.72
N VAL A 17 -37.38 -16.07 -36.53
CA VAL A 17 -38.77 -16.54 -36.37
C VAL A 17 -39.60 -15.33 -35.96
N ALA A 18 -40.31 -14.77 -36.93
CA ALA A 18 -41.47 -13.93 -36.71
C ALA A 18 -42.70 -14.85 -36.58
N GLY A 19 -43.40 -14.76 -35.46
CA GLY A 19 -44.69 -15.40 -35.24
C GLY A 19 -45.63 -14.40 -34.57
N VAL A 20 -46.43 -13.72 -35.39
CA VAL A 20 -47.61 -12.97 -34.95
C VAL A 20 -48.74 -13.96 -34.80
N LEU A 21 -49.38 -14.03 -33.61
CA LEU A 21 -50.76 -14.45 -33.46
C LEU A 21 -51.41 -13.72 -32.28
N THR A 22 -52.52 -13.06 -32.62
CA THR A 22 -53.44 -12.24 -31.83
C THR A 22 -54.20 -13.02 -30.76
N GLY A 23 -54.50 -12.39 -29.62
CA GLY A 23 -55.48 -12.90 -28.65
C GLY A 23 -55.64 -12.08 -27.37
N CYS A 24 -56.58 -11.14 -27.39
CA CYS A 24 -57.05 -10.22 -26.34
C CYS A 24 -57.13 -10.75 -24.89
N GLY A 25 -56.82 -9.89 -23.90
CA GLY A 25 -57.39 -10.01 -22.56
C GLY A 25 -56.70 -9.28 -21.39
N ASN A 26 -57.00 -7.99 -21.21
CA ASN A 26 -57.04 -7.22 -19.96
C ASN A 26 -55.76 -6.71 -19.24
N LYS A 27 -55.53 -5.40 -19.44
CA LYS A 27 -55.38 -4.29 -18.46
C LYS A 27 -54.28 -4.33 -17.39
N GLU A 28 -53.24 -3.55 -17.71
CA GLU A 28 -52.63 -2.47 -16.92
C GLU A 28 -52.08 -2.76 -15.51
N ALA A 29 -50.76 -2.89 -15.44
CA ALA A 29 -49.95 -2.23 -14.41
C ALA A 29 -48.67 -1.69 -15.08
N SER A 30 -48.46 -0.39 -14.97
CA SER A 30 -47.36 0.35 -15.60
C SER A 30 -46.02 0.02 -14.94
N THR A 31 -45.11 -0.61 -15.68
CA THR A 31 -43.67 -0.51 -15.42
C THR A 31 -43.01 0.02 -16.68
N THR A 32 -42.79 1.33 -16.69
CA THR A 32 -41.80 1.97 -17.56
C THR A 32 -40.46 1.33 -17.27
N GLU A 33 -40.01 0.46 -18.17
CA GLU A 33 -38.61 0.05 -18.26
C GLU A 33 -37.78 1.29 -18.57
N ASN A 34 -37.17 1.85 -17.53
CA ASN A 34 -36.01 2.73 -17.68
C ASN A 34 -34.89 1.89 -18.30
N THR A 35 -34.84 1.86 -19.63
CA THR A 35 -33.63 1.57 -20.37
C THR A 35 -32.68 2.76 -20.25
N SER A 36 -32.30 3.11 -19.01
CA SER A 36 -31.02 3.76 -18.79
C SER A 36 -29.97 2.72 -19.15
N LYS A 37 -29.41 2.82 -20.35
CA LYS A 37 -28.11 2.25 -20.65
C LYS A 37 -27.20 2.70 -19.51
N LYS A 38 -26.94 1.78 -18.56
CA LYS A 38 -25.79 1.85 -17.68
C LYS A 38 -24.63 1.88 -18.67
N GLU A 39 -24.01 3.04 -18.85
CA GLU A 39 -22.71 3.10 -19.50
C GLU A 39 -21.85 2.09 -18.74
N THR A 40 -21.67 0.92 -19.33
CA THR A 40 -20.62 0.00 -18.93
C THR A 40 -19.35 0.81 -19.03
N LEU A 41 -18.74 1.15 -17.88
CA LEU A 41 -17.39 1.67 -17.83
C LEU A 41 -16.57 0.86 -18.82
N ALA A 42 -16.13 1.48 -19.91
CA ALA A 42 -15.17 0.88 -20.81
C ALA A 42 -14.00 0.41 -19.94
N ASP A 43 -13.58 -0.86 -20.12
CA ASP A 43 -12.50 -1.54 -19.40
C ASP A 43 -11.46 -0.57 -18.80
N THR A 44 -11.66 -0.14 -17.56
CA THR A 44 -10.69 0.72 -16.84
C THR A 44 -9.41 -0.05 -16.53
N LYS A 45 -9.36 -1.35 -16.82
CA LYS A 45 -8.17 -2.19 -16.74
C LYS A 45 -7.05 -1.74 -17.67
N ALA A 46 -7.30 -0.98 -18.74
CA ALA A 46 -6.19 -0.44 -19.56
C ALA A 46 -5.50 0.79 -18.93
N GLN A 47 -6.15 1.51 -18.00
CA GLN A 47 -5.72 2.85 -17.54
C GLN A 47 -5.59 2.93 -16.01
N LEU A 48 -4.63 2.21 -15.43
CA LEU A 48 -4.36 2.22 -13.98
C LEU A 48 -3.98 3.64 -13.50
N SER A 49 -3.32 4.43 -14.36
CA SER A 49 -3.02 5.84 -14.11
C SER A 49 -4.19 6.81 -14.33
N SER A 50 -5.44 6.35 -14.44
CA SER A 50 -6.59 7.26 -14.41
C SER A 50 -6.85 7.74 -12.97
N PRO A 51 -7.05 9.06 -12.72
CA PRO A 51 -7.46 9.55 -11.40
C PRO A 51 -8.82 8.98 -10.93
N LYS A 52 -9.63 8.41 -11.84
CA LYS A 52 -10.89 7.73 -11.52
C LYS A 52 -10.70 6.27 -11.07
N TYR A 53 -9.51 5.70 -11.26
CA TYR A 53 -9.20 4.35 -10.78
C TYR A 53 -9.02 4.39 -9.25
N ASP A 54 -9.87 3.65 -8.55
CA ASP A 54 -9.88 3.57 -7.08
C ASP A 54 -8.79 2.61 -6.60
N PHE A 55 -7.55 3.07 -6.72
CA PHE A 55 -6.37 2.27 -6.46
C PHE A 55 -6.34 1.66 -5.06
N GLU A 56 -6.74 2.41 -4.02
CA GLU A 56 -6.67 1.94 -2.64
C GLU A 56 -7.62 0.77 -2.39
N LYS A 57 -8.86 0.85 -2.90
CA LYS A 57 -9.83 -0.23 -2.77
C LYS A 57 -9.45 -1.46 -3.57
N GLU A 58 -8.97 -1.26 -4.79
CA GLU A 58 -8.51 -2.36 -5.66
C GLU A 58 -7.29 -3.07 -5.05
N TYR A 59 -6.32 -2.30 -4.53
CA TYR A 59 -5.16 -2.81 -3.82
C TYR A 59 -5.57 -3.58 -2.57
N ALA A 60 -6.34 -2.97 -1.66
CA ALA A 60 -6.71 -3.61 -0.41
C ALA A 60 -7.53 -4.90 -0.64
N PHE A 61 -8.44 -4.90 -1.61
CA PHE A 61 -9.18 -6.10 -1.98
C PHE A 61 -8.27 -7.18 -2.55
N GLY A 62 -7.48 -6.83 -3.56
CA GLY A 62 -6.64 -7.77 -4.28
C GLY A 62 -5.53 -8.36 -3.41
N ASP A 63 -4.87 -7.55 -2.61
CA ASP A 63 -3.72 -7.97 -1.80
C ASP A 63 -4.13 -8.87 -0.62
N PHE A 64 -5.21 -8.55 0.11
CA PHE A 64 -5.72 -9.42 1.17
C PHE A 64 -6.25 -10.75 0.64
N ASN A 65 -7.00 -10.74 -0.47
CA ASN A 65 -7.53 -11.96 -1.05
C ASN A 65 -6.43 -12.81 -1.70
N ARG A 66 -5.39 -12.21 -2.29
CA ARG A 66 -4.20 -12.95 -2.78
C ARG A 66 -3.57 -13.77 -1.66
N HIS A 67 -3.29 -13.16 -0.50
CA HIS A 67 -2.69 -13.87 0.64
C HIS A 67 -3.65 -14.90 1.26
N SER A 68 -4.96 -14.63 1.25
CA SER A 68 -5.96 -15.62 1.69
C SER A 68 -5.96 -16.87 0.83
N ASN A 69 -5.88 -16.68 -0.50
CA ASN A 69 -5.83 -17.75 -1.47
C ASN A 69 -4.49 -18.51 -1.47
N ALA A 70 -3.39 -17.87 -1.06
CA ALA A 70 -2.10 -18.53 -0.88
C ALA A 70 -2.04 -19.42 0.39
N ASP A 71 -2.85 -19.13 1.41
CA ASP A 71 -2.85 -19.79 2.72
C ASP A 71 -4.05 -20.76 2.89
N MET A 72 -4.28 -21.59 1.87
CA MET A 72 -5.43 -22.50 1.81
C MET A 72 -5.50 -23.46 3.01
N ASP A 73 -4.35 -23.94 3.48
CA ASP A 73 -4.26 -24.93 4.56
C ASP A 73 -4.74 -24.38 5.92
N ARG A 74 -4.55 -23.08 6.15
CA ARG A 74 -4.98 -22.41 7.40
C ARG A 74 -6.39 -21.87 7.31
N GLN A 75 -6.74 -21.24 6.18
CA GLN A 75 -7.99 -20.48 6.04
C GLN A 75 -9.09 -21.19 5.23
N ASN A 76 -8.85 -22.42 4.77
CA ASN A 76 -9.73 -23.17 3.87
C ASN A 76 -10.07 -22.41 2.58
N GLY A 77 -9.19 -21.53 2.11
CA GLY A 77 -9.36 -20.76 0.87
C GLY A 77 -10.50 -19.73 0.91
N VAL A 78 -10.89 -19.26 2.10
CA VAL A 78 -11.92 -18.22 2.23
C VAL A 78 -11.31 -16.85 1.95
N ASP A 79 -11.85 -16.12 0.97
CA ASP A 79 -11.48 -14.73 0.72
C ASP A 79 -11.63 -13.87 1.99
N THR A 80 -10.70 -12.94 2.21
CA THR A 80 -10.82 -11.99 3.31
C THR A 80 -12.01 -11.07 3.08
N PHE A 81 -12.11 -10.47 1.88
CA PHE A 81 -13.19 -9.54 1.54
C PHE A 81 -14.03 -10.07 0.38
N GLU A 82 -15.36 -9.91 0.51
CA GLU A 82 -16.34 -10.27 -0.52
C GLU A 82 -16.59 -9.14 -1.52
N ASP A 83 -16.34 -7.89 -1.11
CA ASP A 83 -16.51 -6.69 -1.92
C ASP A 83 -15.33 -5.72 -1.77
N LYS A 84 -15.24 -4.77 -2.71
CA LYS A 84 -14.17 -3.77 -2.76
C LYS A 84 -14.41 -2.56 -1.86
N GLU A 85 -15.56 -2.45 -1.19
CA GLU A 85 -15.85 -1.36 -0.26
C GLU A 85 -15.08 -1.58 1.05
N ILE A 86 -13.77 -1.32 0.97
CA ILE A 86 -12.77 -1.52 2.01
C ILE A 86 -12.26 -0.17 2.50
N VAL A 87 -12.20 0.00 3.82
CA VAL A 87 -11.81 1.27 4.47
C VAL A 87 -10.30 1.40 4.71
N PHE A 88 -9.50 0.36 4.45
CA PHE A 88 -8.07 0.38 4.73
C PHE A 88 -7.30 1.21 3.69
N LYS A 89 -6.46 2.12 4.18
CA LYS A 89 -5.57 2.94 3.36
C LYS A 89 -4.13 2.77 3.82
N ASP A 90 -3.33 2.11 3.01
CA ASP A 90 -1.93 1.88 3.31
C ASP A 90 -1.11 3.18 3.18
N ILE A 91 -0.22 3.38 4.14
CA ILE A 91 0.71 4.50 4.18
C ILE A 91 2.15 3.99 4.36
N SER A 92 3.13 4.75 3.87
CA SER A 92 4.56 4.47 4.11
C SER A 92 4.97 4.91 5.52
N TYR A 93 6.20 4.56 5.92
CA TYR A 93 6.68 4.85 7.27
C TYR A 93 6.72 6.36 7.56
N ASP A 94 7.24 7.15 6.62
CA ASP A 94 7.32 8.61 6.74
C ASP A 94 5.94 9.28 6.69
N GLN A 95 4.99 8.71 5.95
CA GLN A 95 3.58 9.10 6.00
C GLN A 95 2.97 8.83 7.37
N LEU A 96 3.28 7.69 8.01
CA LEU A 96 2.87 7.38 9.37
C LEU A 96 3.50 8.36 10.37
N MET A 97 4.81 8.65 10.25
CA MET A 97 5.48 9.65 11.09
C MET A 97 4.84 11.03 10.92
N ASN A 98 4.50 11.43 9.69
CA ASN A 98 3.81 12.69 9.42
C ASN A 98 2.42 12.69 10.06
N LEU A 99 1.62 11.64 9.89
CA LEU A 99 0.28 11.49 10.47
C LEU A 99 0.33 11.60 12.01
N MET A 100 1.27 10.90 12.66
CA MET A 100 1.42 10.94 14.13
C MET A 100 1.78 12.33 14.67
N GLN A 101 2.26 13.24 13.82
CA GLN A 101 2.54 14.63 14.20
C GLN A 101 1.38 15.58 13.94
N GLN A 102 0.33 15.14 13.23
CA GLN A 102 -0.82 15.98 12.94
C GLN A 102 -1.74 16.12 14.16
N GLU A 103 -2.44 17.24 14.23
CA GLU A 103 -3.52 17.43 15.19
C GLU A 103 -4.76 16.64 14.76
N GLY A 104 -5.52 16.15 15.73
CA GLY A 104 -6.76 15.42 15.49
C GLY A 104 -6.71 13.96 15.96
N ASN A 105 -7.81 13.25 15.70
CA ASN A 105 -7.96 11.85 16.07
C ASN A 105 -7.82 10.98 14.83
N PHE A 106 -6.98 9.95 14.88
CA PHE A 106 -6.78 9.05 13.74
C PHE A 106 -7.06 7.62 14.17
N LEU A 107 -7.78 6.86 13.34
CA LEU A 107 -7.92 5.41 13.53
C LEU A 107 -6.83 4.72 12.70
N ILE A 108 -5.93 4.03 13.40
CA ILE A 108 -4.73 3.42 12.81
C ILE A 108 -4.77 1.91 13.07
N GLN A 109 -4.41 1.13 12.07
CA GLN A 109 -4.19 -0.30 12.16
C GLN A 109 -2.72 -0.61 11.82
N LEU A 110 -2.05 -1.37 12.66
CA LEU A 110 -0.71 -1.88 12.36
C LEU A 110 -0.84 -3.35 11.99
N SER A 111 -0.72 -3.65 10.70
CA SER A 111 -1.11 -4.93 10.11
C SER A 111 -0.50 -5.17 8.73
N GLY A 112 -0.42 -6.43 8.33
CA GLY A 112 -0.07 -6.85 6.97
C GLY A 112 -1.04 -7.89 6.44
N SER A 113 -1.37 -7.85 5.15
CA SER A 113 -2.23 -8.83 4.48
C SER A 113 -1.66 -10.25 4.52
N TRP A 114 -0.33 -10.41 4.50
CA TRP A 114 0.36 -11.68 4.72
C TRP A 114 0.01 -12.33 6.08
N CYS A 115 -0.26 -11.51 7.09
CA CYS A 115 -0.58 -11.98 8.43
C CYS A 115 -2.02 -12.53 8.51
N HIS A 116 -2.13 -13.84 8.73
CA HIS A 116 -3.40 -14.54 8.92
C HIS A 116 -4.30 -13.93 10.01
N ASN A 117 -3.74 -13.39 11.11
CA ASN A 117 -4.52 -12.71 12.14
C ASN A 117 -5.12 -11.38 11.61
N SER A 118 -4.39 -10.68 10.75
CA SER A 118 -4.88 -9.44 10.10
C SER A 118 -6.03 -9.75 9.13
N ARG A 119 -5.89 -10.84 8.36
CA ARG A 119 -6.96 -11.38 7.50
C ARG A 119 -8.18 -11.84 8.31
N ALA A 120 -7.99 -12.36 9.52
CA ALA A 120 -9.09 -12.75 10.41
C ALA A 120 -9.84 -11.52 10.99
N MET A 121 -9.10 -10.48 11.40
CA MET A 121 -9.67 -9.26 11.98
C MET A 121 -10.34 -8.35 10.94
N GLY A 122 -9.72 -8.22 9.77
CA GLY A 122 -10.06 -7.25 8.71
C GLY A 122 -11.55 -7.16 8.35
N PRO A 123 -12.27 -8.28 8.14
CA PRO A 123 -13.67 -8.26 7.74
C PRO A 123 -14.58 -7.61 8.79
N SER A 124 -14.37 -7.92 10.07
CA SER A 124 -15.17 -7.34 11.17
C SER A 124 -14.86 -5.86 11.36
N VAL A 125 -13.59 -5.46 11.21
CA VAL A 125 -13.19 -4.05 11.24
C VAL A 125 -13.84 -3.28 10.09
N ASN A 126 -13.79 -3.80 8.86
CA ASN A 126 -14.37 -3.15 7.70
C ASN A 126 -15.90 -2.98 7.84
N GLU A 127 -16.60 -4.04 8.29
CA GLU A 127 -18.04 -3.98 8.56
C GLU A 127 -18.39 -2.92 9.60
N PHE A 128 -17.68 -2.90 10.74
CA PHE A 128 -17.96 -1.96 11.82
C PHE A 128 -17.60 -0.52 11.44
N ALA A 129 -16.50 -0.30 10.74
CA ALA A 129 -16.15 1.02 10.22
C ALA A 129 -17.28 1.58 9.34
N LYS A 130 -17.74 0.81 8.35
CA LYS A 130 -18.86 1.17 7.47
C LYS A 130 -20.14 1.46 8.26
N LYS A 131 -20.48 0.62 9.25
CA LYS A 131 -21.67 0.80 10.10
C LYS A 131 -21.62 2.09 10.93
N TYR A 132 -20.44 2.56 11.30
CA TYR A 132 -20.22 3.77 12.10
C TYR A 132 -19.93 5.00 11.23
N GLY A 133 -19.99 4.88 9.90
CA GLY A 133 -19.72 5.98 8.97
C GLY A 133 -18.25 6.37 8.90
N ILE A 134 -17.34 5.47 9.27
CA ILE A 134 -15.89 5.63 9.13
C ILE A 134 -15.50 5.08 7.76
N ASP A 135 -14.97 5.94 6.90
CA ASP A 135 -14.58 5.59 5.53
C ASP A 135 -13.10 5.22 5.38
N THR A 136 -12.26 5.55 6.38
CA THR A 136 -10.81 5.41 6.29
C THR A 136 -10.22 4.92 7.62
N ILE A 137 -9.37 3.88 7.54
CA ILE A 137 -8.48 3.41 8.58
C ILE A 137 -7.07 3.35 7.99
N TYR A 138 -6.12 4.07 8.60
CA TYR A 138 -4.75 4.13 8.09
C TYR A 138 -3.98 2.88 8.50
N SER A 139 -3.34 2.22 7.54
CA SER A 139 -2.66 0.95 7.74
C SER A 139 -1.16 1.06 7.47
N TYR A 140 -0.34 0.49 8.36
CA TYR A 140 1.10 0.36 8.18
C TYR A 140 1.56 -1.04 8.61
N ASP A 141 2.55 -1.58 7.91
CA ASP A 141 3.12 -2.89 8.19
C ASP A 141 4.60 -2.80 8.54
N PHE A 142 4.98 -3.47 9.64
CA PHE A 142 6.38 -3.59 10.04
C PHE A 142 7.13 -4.68 9.27
N ASN A 143 6.46 -5.42 8.40
CA ASN A 143 7.10 -6.26 7.40
C ASN A 143 7.34 -5.48 6.10
N VAL A 144 8.53 -4.89 5.96
CA VAL A 144 8.74 -3.84 4.95
C VAL A 144 8.80 -4.37 3.53
N ASP A 145 9.20 -5.63 3.33
CA ASP A 145 9.35 -6.27 2.01
C ASP A 145 8.15 -7.14 1.60
N ASN A 146 7.09 -7.17 2.42
CA ASN A 146 5.94 -8.08 2.24
C ASN A 146 6.25 -9.59 2.24
N GLY A 147 7.46 -9.99 2.64
CA GLY A 147 7.90 -11.38 2.59
C GLY A 147 7.22 -12.27 3.64
N GLU A 148 6.79 -13.47 3.27
CA GLU A 148 6.17 -14.42 4.22
C GLU A 148 7.16 -14.98 5.25
N ASP A 149 8.47 -14.88 4.98
CA ASP A 149 9.53 -15.40 5.86
C ASP A 149 9.80 -14.51 7.09
N GLY A 150 9.26 -13.28 7.10
CA GLY A 150 9.43 -12.32 8.18
C GLY A 150 10.85 -11.78 8.33
N SER A 151 11.71 -11.95 7.32
CA SER A 151 13.10 -11.53 7.34
C SER A 151 13.26 -10.02 7.51
N MET A 152 12.27 -9.24 7.05
CA MET A 152 12.21 -7.78 7.15
C MET A 152 11.21 -7.27 8.19
N PHE A 153 10.88 -8.07 9.21
CA PHE A 153 10.17 -7.56 10.38
C PHE A 153 11.05 -6.58 11.18
N VAL A 154 10.72 -5.30 11.14
CA VAL A 154 11.43 -4.27 11.92
C VAL A 154 10.99 -4.22 13.38
N ARG A 155 9.99 -5.02 13.80
CA ARG A 155 9.62 -5.19 15.21
C ARG A 155 10.34 -6.37 15.88
N MET A 156 11.65 -6.46 15.67
CA MET A 156 12.53 -7.51 16.21
C MET A 156 13.55 -6.92 17.18
N THR A 157 13.98 -7.70 18.17
CA THR A 157 14.93 -7.26 19.19
C THR A 157 16.38 -7.30 18.69
N ASN A 158 17.26 -6.50 19.28
CA ASN A 158 18.70 -6.52 18.99
C ASN A 158 19.28 -7.94 19.15
N GLY A 159 20.28 -8.26 18.33
CA GLY A 159 20.98 -9.56 18.37
C GLY A 159 20.23 -10.71 17.69
N LYS A 160 19.09 -10.46 17.05
CA LYS A 160 18.49 -11.40 16.09
C LYS A 160 19.22 -11.31 14.75
N ASP A 161 19.37 -12.47 14.09
CA ASP A 161 20.11 -12.57 12.82
C ASP A 161 19.30 -12.13 11.58
N THR A 162 18.06 -11.67 11.75
CA THR A 162 17.22 -11.21 10.64
C THR A 162 17.63 -9.83 10.15
N VAL A 163 17.39 -9.53 8.86
CA VAL A 163 17.71 -8.22 8.28
C VAL A 163 16.91 -7.11 8.95
N GLY A 164 15.63 -7.36 9.26
CA GLY A 164 14.73 -6.42 9.93
C GLY A 164 15.22 -5.97 11.31
N ALA A 165 15.97 -6.80 12.03
CA ALA A 165 16.57 -6.42 13.33
C ALA A 165 17.57 -5.27 13.19
N LYS A 166 18.20 -5.09 12.02
CA LYS A 166 19.08 -3.93 11.73
C LYS A 166 18.32 -2.61 11.59
N TYR A 167 17.01 -2.69 11.41
CA TYR A 167 16.11 -1.53 11.23
C TYR A 167 15.11 -1.39 12.37
N ASN A 168 15.31 -2.11 13.47
CA ASN A 168 14.35 -2.15 14.57
C ASN A 168 14.17 -0.81 15.29
N TYR A 169 15.13 0.10 15.14
CA TYR A 169 14.99 1.48 15.58
C TYR A 169 13.79 2.19 14.95
N MET A 170 13.36 1.81 13.74
CA MET A 170 12.17 2.41 13.13
C MET A 170 10.91 2.13 13.97
N TYR A 171 10.79 0.91 14.48
CA TYR A 171 9.74 0.53 15.42
C TYR A 171 9.95 1.18 16.79
N GLY A 172 11.15 1.03 17.35
CA GLY A 172 11.50 1.49 18.68
C GLY A 172 11.34 2.99 18.90
N GLU A 173 11.83 3.79 17.95
CA GLU A 173 11.70 5.25 17.97
C GLU A 173 10.24 5.69 17.80
N MET A 174 9.47 5.03 16.93
CA MET A 174 8.05 5.33 16.78
C MET A 174 7.30 5.12 18.11
N VAL A 175 7.50 3.96 18.75
CA VAL A 175 6.86 3.67 20.05
C VAL A 175 7.31 4.68 21.11
N SER A 176 8.62 4.89 21.25
CA SER A 176 9.20 5.78 22.27
C SER A 176 8.74 7.23 22.12
N ARG A 177 8.56 7.73 20.89
CA ARG A 177 8.21 9.12 20.62
C ARG A 177 6.72 9.38 20.57
N PHE A 178 5.95 8.46 19.99
CA PHE A 178 4.55 8.71 19.64
C PHE A 178 3.55 7.86 20.41
N LEU A 179 3.94 6.69 20.91
CA LEU A 179 3.03 5.75 21.59
C LEU A 179 3.43 5.57 23.06
N THR A 180 3.62 6.68 23.78
CA THR A 180 4.20 6.70 25.14
C THR A 180 3.39 5.98 26.22
N ASN A 181 2.15 5.59 25.92
CA ASN A 181 1.29 4.79 26.79
C ASN A 181 0.88 3.45 26.15
N LEU A 182 1.64 2.94 25.17
CA LEU A 182 1.32 1.69 24.47
C LEU A 182 1.25 0.48 25.41
N ASP A 183 2.15 0.40 26.41
CA ASP A 183 2.19 -0.67 27.41
C ASP A 183 0.87 -0.86 28.18
N ASP A 184 0.01 0.17 28.18
CA ASP A 184 -1.28 0.08 28.83
C ASP A 184 -2.29 -0.73 28.01
N TRP A 185 -1.98 -1.02 26.75
CA TRP A 185 -2.92 -1.55 25.75
C TRP A 185 -2.51 -2.87 25.11
N ILE A 186 -1.24 -3.27 25.24
CA ILE A 186 -0.70 -4.45 24.55
C ILE A 186 -0.43 -5.62 25.49
N GLU A 187 -0.36 -6.81 24.91
CA GLU A 187 -0.07 -8.08 25.58
C GLU A 187 1.37 -8.14 26.11
N TYR A 188 2.32 -7.55 25.39
CA TYR A 188 3.75 -7.60 25.71
C TYR A 188 4.32 -6.20 25.99
N PRO A 189 4.07 -5.63 27.19
CA PRO A 189 4.62 -4.33 27.60
C PRO A 189 6.15 -4.31 27.69
N SER A 190 6.75 -3.13 27.89
CA SER A 190 8.21 -2.93 27.91
C SER A 190 8.96 -3.70 29.01
N ASP A 191 8.27 -4.21 30.04
CA ASP A 191 8.80 -5.08 31.09
C ASP A 191 8.59 -6.58 30.82
N SER A 192 8.01 -6.94 29.67
CA SER A 192 7.87 -8.33 29.21
C SER A 192 9.22 -8.91 28.77
N ASP A 193 9.42 -10.22 29.00
CA ASP A 193 10.55 -10.98 28.45
C ASP A 193 10.65 -10.94 26.91
N THR A 194 9.56 -10.57 26.22
CA THR A 194 9.51 -10.46 24.76
C THR A 194 9.56 -9.03 24.24
N ALA A 195 9.79 -8.05 25.12
CA ALA A 195 9.97 -6.65 24.76
C ALA A 195 11.08 -6.48 23.70
N ILE A 196 10.99 -5.40 22.92
CA ILE A 196 11.95 -5.10 21.86
C ILE A 196 13.01 -4.16 22.40
N SER A 197 14.28 -4.58 22.36
CA SER A 197 15.41 -3.67 22.51
C SER A 197 15.93 -3.22 21.16
N TYR A 198 16.30 -1.94 21.08
CA TYR A 198 16.92 -1.33 19.90
C TYR A 198 17.99 -0.33 20.33
N THR A 199 18.93 -0.02 19.43
CA THR A 199 19.94 1.01 19.68
C THR A 199 19.47 2.35 19.13
N ASN A 200 19.37 3.35 20.01
CA ASN A 200 18.97 4.69 19.61
C ASN A 200 20.11 5.45 18.88
N ALA A 201 19.82 6.64 18.34
CA ALA A 201 20.81 7.42 17.60
C ALA A 201 22.04 7.86 18.43
N ASP A 202 21.92 7.91 19.76
CA ASP A 202 23.02 8.20 20.70
C ASP A 202 23.87 6.95 21.02
N GLY A 203 23.55 5.79 20.44
CA GLY A 203 24.22 4.53 20.72
C GLY A 203 23.78 3.86 22.03
N LYS A 204 22.65 4.28 22.62
CA LYS A 204 22.12 3.69 23.85
C LYS A 204 21.08 2.61 23.52
N GLU A 205 21.10 1.53 24.27
CA GLU A 205 20.05 0.53 24.21
C GLU A 205 18.78 1.06 24.90
N VAL A 206 17.65 0.91 24.22
CA VAL A 206 16.32 1.31 24.70
C VAL A 206 15.39 0.12 24.53
N THR A 207 14.54 -0.11 25.53
CA THR A 207 13.52 -1.17 25.51
C THR A 207 12.13 -0.57 25.39
N VAL A 208 11.32 -1.13 24.51
CA VAL A 208 9.91 -0.78 24.32
C VAL A 208 9.04 -2.04 24.30
N GLY A 209 7.75 -1.88 24.59
CA GLY A 209 6.78 -2.96 24.44
C GLY A 209 6.71 -3.48 23.01
N ARG A 210 6.34 -4.76 22.86
CA ARG A 210 6.22 -5.45 21.58
C ARG A 210 4.75 -5.59 21.20
N LEU A 211 4.32 -4.86 20.17
CA LEU A 211 3.00 -5.10 19.61
C LEU A 211 2.91 -6.45 18.89
N GLN A 212 1.72 -7.02 18.95
CA GLN A 212 1.27 -8.07 18.06
C GLN A 212 0.54 -7.47 16.87
N GLN A 213 0.69 -8.11 15.70
CA GLN A 213 -0.05 -7.74 14.51
C GLN A 213 -1.20 -8.74 14.31
N PRO A 214 -2.45 -8.28 14.13
CA PRO A 214 -2.85 -6.87 14.02
C PRO A 214 -3.13 -6.21 15.38
N ILE A 215 -2.90 -4.90 15.44
CA ILE A 215 -3.45 -4.01 16.48
C ILE A 215 -4.16 -2.84 15.81
N MET A 216 -5.32 -2.45 16.34
CA MET A 216 -6.04 -1.25 15.92
C MET A 216 -6.16 -0.28 17.09
N PHE A 217 -5.89 1.00 16.87
CA PHE A 217 -5.98 2.00 17.92
C PHE A 217 -6.42 3.38 17.42
N LEU A 218 -7.12 4.07 18.30
CA LEU A 218 -7.45 5.47 18.19
C LEU A 218 -6.28 6.29 18.74
N TYR A 219 -5.72 7.14 17.89
CA TYR A 219 -4.55 7.96 18.17
C TYR A 219 -4.91 9.44 18.29
N ASN A 220 -4.35 10.13 19.28
CA ASN A 220 -4.35 11.59 19.37
C ASN A 220 -3.14 12.08 20.16
N LYS A 221 -2.18 12.75 19.50
CA LYS A 221 -0.91 13.20 20.10
C LYS A 221 -1.06 14.16 21.30
N ASP A 222 -2.23 14.78 21.44
CA ASP A 222 -2.53 15.78 22.47
C ASP A 222 -3.49 15.25 23.54
N ASN A 223 -3.87 13.97 23.49
CA ASN A 223 -4.68 13.37 24.55
C ASN A 223 -3.89 13.30 25.87
N VAL A 224 -4.52 13.79 26.93
CA VAL A 224 -3.98 13.79 28.31
C VAL A 224 -4.79 12.90 29.25
N LYS A 225 -5.87 12.28 28.77
CA LYS A 225 -6.74 11.43 29.57
C LYS A 225 -6.30 9.97 29.45
N ASP A 226 -6.06 9.33 30.59
CA ASP A 226 -5.93 7.88 30.65
C ASP A 226 -7.29 7.22 30.45
N ASN A 227 -7.41 6.41 29.40
CA ASN A 227 -8.59 5.60 29.11
C ASN A 227 -8.31 4.09 29.19
N SER A 228 -7.09 3.69 29.55
CA SER A 228 -6.71 2.29 29.70
C SER A 228 -7.30 1.65 30.97
N GLY A 229 -7.64 2.49 31.96
CA GLY A 229 -8.07 2.03 33.28
C GLY A 229 -6.93 1.56 34.18
N LYS A 230 -5.67 1.66 33.74
CA LYS A 230 -4.50 1.28 34.56
C LYS A 230 -4.10 2.36 35.58
N GLY A 231 -4.56 3.61 35.41
CA GLY A 231 -4.41 4.66 36.43
C GLY A 231 -2.97 5.16 36.60
N VAL A 232 -2.15 5.03 35.57
CA VAL A 232 -0.74 5.41 35.62
C VAL A 232 -0.61 6.90 35.28
N ALA A 233 -0.09 7.71 36.20
CA ALA A 233 0.07 9.15 35.96
C ALA A 233 1.20 9.44 34.93
N ARG A 234 0.84 10.01 33.78
CA ARG A 234 1.77 10.46 32.73
C ARG A 234 1.31 11.81 32.15
N GLY A 235 2.21 12.53 31.49
CA GLY A 235 1.88 13.83 30.88
C GLY A 235 0.96 13.73 29.66
N LYS A 236 1.05 12.64 28.88
CA LYS A 236 0.27 12.39 27.66
C LYS A 236 -0.06 10.90 27.51
N PHE A 237 -1.22 10.64 26.89
CA PHE A 237 -1.75 9.31 26.60
C PHE A 237 -2.17 9.21 25.12
N PRO A 238 -1.21 9.26 24.18
CA PRO A 238 -1.50 9.37 22.76
C PRO A 238 -2.33 8.20 22.19
N VAL A 239 -2.20 7.00 22.75
CA VAL A 239 -3.10 5.88 22.48
C VAL A 239 -4.36 6.08 23.32
N VAL A 240 -5.43 6.55 22.69
CA VAL A 240 -6.71 6.88 23.33
C VAL A 240 -7.51 5.62 23.64
N TYR A 241 -7.53 4.67 22.70
CA TYR A 241 -8.18 3.37 22.86
C TYR A 241 -7.51 2.38 21.90
N ALA A 242 -7.32 1.13 22.29
CA ALA A 242 -6.77 0.11 21.41
C ALA A 242 -7.50 -1.23 21.52
N PHE A 243 -7.35 -2.05 20.49
CA PHE A 243 -7.80 -3.41 20.40
C PHE A 243 -6.66 -4.27 19.84
N GLU A 244 -6.19 -5.21 20.66
CA GLU A 244 -5.21 -6.23 20.29
C GLU A 244 -5.74 -7.58 20.78
N GLN A 245 -6.07 -8.47 19.84
CA GLN A 245 -6.48 -9.83 20.14
C GLN A 245 -6.18 -10.71 18.92
N MET A 246 -5.37 -11.74 19.11
CA MET A 246 -4.99 -12.68 18.06
C MET A 246 -6.07 -13.75 17.89
N VAL A 247 -6.51 -13.95 16.65
CA VAL A 247 -7.45 -15.00 16.24
C VAL A 247 -7.11 -15.46 14.84
N GLU A 248 -7.40 -16.73 14.55
CA GLU A 248 -7.40 -17.26 13.20
C GLU A 248 -8.82 -17.30 12.65
N ARG A 249 -8.97 -17.60 11.35
CA ARG A 249 -10.26 -17.68 10.66
C ARG A 249 -10.28 -18.86 9.71
N ASP A 250 -11.42 -19.53 9.66
CA ASP A 250 -11.81 -20.45 8.59
C ASP A 250 -13.28 -20.23 8.19
N GLU A 251 -13.85 -21.15 7.41
CA GLU A 251 -15.25 -21.12 6.96
C GLU A 251 -16.29 -21.14 8.11
N LYS A 252 -15.94 -21.63 9.30
CA LYS A 252 -16.83 -21.71 10.47
C LYS A 252 -16.79 -20.45 11.31
N GLY A 253 -15.74 -19.63 11.16
CA GLY A 253 -15.63 -18.32 11.80
C GLY A 253 -14.25 -18.07 12.40
N LEU A 254 -14.22 -17.17 13.38
CA LEU A 254 -13.00 -16.82 14.11
C LEU A 254 -12.76 -17.83 15.23
N TYR A 255 -11.54 -18.31 15.34
CA TYR A 255 -11.15 -19.28 16.37
C TYR A 255 -9.79 -18.96 17.00
N VAL A 256 -9.59 -19.50 18.19
CA VAL A 256 -8.29 -19.65 18.83
C VAL A 256 -7.96 -21.14 18.94
N LYS A 257 -6.68 -21.47 18.99
CA LYS A 257 -6.22 -22.83 19.25
C LYS A 257 -6.28 -23.10 20.76
N GLU A 258 -6.75 -24.28 21.14
CA GLU A 258 -6.63 -24.72 22.53
C GLU A 258 -5.17 -25.05 22.84
N THR A 259 -4.68 -24.57 23.98
CA THR A 259 -3.33 -24.87 24.45
C THR A 259 -3.38 -25.63 25.76
N ASP A 260 -2.40 -26.52 25.98
CA ASP A 260 -2.18 -27.18 27.28
C ASP A 260 -1.60 -26.20 28.32
N ALA A 261 -1.28 -26.70 29.52
CA ALA A 261 -0.75 -25.89 30.61
C ALA A 261 0.66 -25.34 30.32
N GLU A 262 1.37 -25.98 29.39
CA GLU A 262 2.70 -25.62 28.93
C GLU A 262 2.66 -24.68 27.71
N GLY A 263 1.47 -24.40 27.16
CA GLY A 263 1.28 -23.50 26.01
C GLY A 263 1.41 -24.17 24.65
N ASN A 264 1.45 -25.51 24.57
CA ASN A 264 1.47 -26.23 23.31
C ASN A 264 0.05 -26.44 22.78
N ASP A 265 -0.11 -26.45 21.46
CA ASP A 265 -1.38 -26.76 20.80
C ASP A 265 -1.89 -28.15 21.23
N VAL A 266 -3.13 -28.19 21.73
CA VAL A 266 -3.85 -29.45 21.97
C VAL A 266 -4.27 -29.99 20.60
N LEU A 267 -3.92 -31.25 20.31
CA LEU A 267 -4.19 -31.88 19.02
C LEU A 267 -5.40 -32.83 19.07
N ASP A 268 -6.18 -32.87 17.99
CA ASP A 268 -7.23 -33.87 17.78
C ASP A 268 -6.66 -35.24 17.38
N LYS A 269 -7.54 -36.20 17.09
CA LYS A 269 -7.15 -37.58 16.74
C LYS A 269 -6.39 -37.67 15.42
N GLU A 270 -6.54 -36.66 14.58
CA GLU A 270 -5.91 -36.51 13.27
C GLU A 270 -4.61 -35.68 13.36
N GLY A 271 -4.20 -35.25 14.56
CA GLY A 271 -2.99 -34.49 14.82
C GLY A 271 -3.12 -33.00 14.47
N LYS A 272 -4.34 -32.46 14.36
CA LYS A 272 -4.60 -31.04 14.06
C LYS A 272 -4.93 -30.27 15.33
N PRO A 273 -4.56 -28.97 15.43
CA PRO A 273 -4.92 -28.15 16.59
C PRO A 273 -6.42 -28.10 16.83
N VAL A 274 -6.85 -28.35 18.07
CA VAL A 274 -8.24 -28.20 18.50
C VAL A 274 -8.61 -26.72 18.47
N ARG A 275 -9.73 -26.41 17.80
CA ARG A 275 -10.18 -25.03 17.55
C ARG A 275 -11.36 -24.67 18.45
N LYS A 276 -11.25 -23.55 19.17
CA LYS A 276 -12.34 -22.93 19.93
C LYS A 276 -12.84 -21.69 19.20
N TYR A 277 -14.07 -21.73 18.68
CA TYR A 277 -14.68 -20.60 17.97
C TYR A 277 -15.11 -19.50 18.93
N VAL A 278 -14.68 -18.27 18.66
CA VAL A 278 -14.86 -17.09 19.53
C VAL A 278 -15.47 -15.90 18.78
N THR A 279 -16.04 -16.12 17.59
CA THR A 279 -16.54 -15.08 16.69
C THR A 279 -17.39 -14.01 17.38
N GLU A 280 -18.40 -14.40 18.17
CA GLU A 280 -19.31 -13.45 18.83
C GLU A 280 -18.60 -12.62 19.91
N GLU A 281 -17.80 -13.27 20.76
CA GLU A 281 -17.06 -12.61 21.84
C GLU A 281 -16.01 -11.65 21.29
N TYR A 282 -15.24 -12.11 20.30
CA TYR A 282 -14.23 -11.31 19.61
C TYR A 282 -14.86 -10.06 18.99
N ARG A 283 -15.94 -10.23 18.22
CA ARG A 283 -16.65 -9.11 17.58
C ARG A 283 -17.23 -8.14 18.60
N LYS A 284 -17.77 -8.63 19.71
CA LYS A 284 -18.26 -7.78 20.81
C LYS A 284 -17.13 -6.97 21.45
N ASN A 285 -15.94 -7.55 21.62
CA ASN A 285 -14.79 -6.85 22.15
C ASN A 285 -14.26 -5.81 21.15
N LEU A 286 -14.14 -6.17 19.88
CA LEU A 286 -13.73 -5.25 18.81
C LEU A 286 -14.68 -4.07 18.68
N LEU A 287 -16.00 -4.30 18.76
CA LEU A 287 -17.00 -3.23 18.64
C LEU A 287 -16.82 -2.10 19.67
N LYS A 288 -16.20 -2.38 20.83
CA LYS A 288 -16.02 -1.40 21.92
C LYS A 288 -15.25 -0.16 21.49
N ILE A 289 -14.27 -0.26 20.58
CA ILE A 289 -13.53 0.92 20.10
C ILE A 289 -14.43 1.82 19.23
N PHE A 290 -15.30 1.23 18.41
CA PHE A 290 -16.27 1.97 17.59
C PHE A 290 -17.35 2.61 18.46
N ASP A 291 -17.86 1.86 19.46
CA ASP A 291 -18.76 2.40 20.48
C ASP A 291 -18.10 3.54 21.26
N TYR A 292 -16.81 3.42 21.61
CA TYR A 292 -16.07 4.48 22.27
C TYR A 292 -16.02 5.76 21.42
N ILE A 293 -15.67 5.65 20.13
CA ILE A 293 -15.66 6.78 19.18
C ILE A 293 -17.03 7.45 19.13
N LYS A 294 -18.10 6.65 18.93
CA LYS A 294 -19.47 7.16 18.82
C LYS A 294 -19.97 7.81 20.11
N ASN A 295 -19.82 7.13 21.24
CA ASN A 295 -20.37 7.57 22.53
C ASN A 295 -19.67 8.83 23.05
N ASN A 296 -18.39 9.00 22.72
CA ASN A 296 -17.62 10.19 23.07
C ASN A 296 -17.64 11.26 21.97
N LYS A 297 -18.39 11.06 20.89
CA LYS A 297 -18.51 12.00 19.75
C LYS A 297 -17.15 12.41 19.19
N ILE A 298 -16.25 11.44 19.03
CA ILE A 298 -14.90 11.69 18.55
C ILE A 298 -14.94 11.88 17.04
N GLU A 299 -14.55 13.08 16.59
CA GLU A 299 -14.37 13.38 15.18
C GLU A 299 -13.00 12.87 14.71
N LEU A 300 -13.02 11.99 13.71
CA LEU A 300 -11.79 11.49 13.08
C LEU A 300 -11.28 12.52 12.07
N ALA A 301 -9.99 12.82 12.16
CA ALA A 301 -9.28 13.63 11.20
C ALA A 301 -8.94 12.82 9.95
N HIS A 302 -8.82 13.51 8.82
CA HIS A 302 -8.47 12.91 7.54
C HIS A 302 -7.03 13.25 7.16
N TYR A 303 -6.23 12.21 6.98
CA TYR A 303 -4.92 12.28 6.35
C TYR A 303 -5.02 12.23 4.82
N ASP A 304 -4.56 13.31 4.21
CA ASP A 304 -4.56 13.52 2.76
C ASP A 304 -3.16 13.28 2.18
N LYS A 305 -3.06 12.33 1.24
CA LYS A 305 -1.82 11.98 0.54
C LYS A 305 -1.35 13.11 -0.38
N GLU A 306 -2.27 13.89 -0.97
CA GLU A 306 -1.94 15.06 -1.80
C GLU A 306 -1.35 16.18 -0.93
N LYS A 307 -1.97 16.48 0.21
CA LYS A 307 -1.39 17.39 1.21
C LYS A 307 -0.01 16.93 1.66
N TYR A 308 0.15 15.63 1.96
CA TYR A 308 1.46 15.08 2.34
C TYR A 308 2.51 15.29 1.26
N ILE A 309 2.22 15.07 -0.03
CA ILE A 309 3.19 15.32 -1.11
C ILE A 309 3.65 16.79 -1.09
N LYS A 310 2.71 17.73 -0.96
CA LYS A 310 3.04 19.15 -0.87
C LYS A 310 3.96 19.45 0.31
N ASP A 311 3.57 18.99 1.50
CA ASP A 311 4.32 19.23 2.73
C ASP A 311 5.71 18.58 2.70
N ALA A 312 5.80 17.33 2.26
CA ALA A 312 7.05 16.57 2.23
C ALA A 312 8.07 17.20 1.29
N PHE A 313 7.67 17.58 0.07
CA PHE A 313 8.56 18.23 -0.89
C PHE A 313 8.95 19.65 -0.45
N ASN A 314 8.02 20.41 0.15
CA ASN A 314 8.30 21.76 0.65
C ASN A 314 9.16 21.77 1.93
N SER A 315 9.26 20.65 2.64
CA SER A 315 10.01 20.55 3.90
C SER A 315 11.53 20.77 3.76
N TYR A 316 12.04 20.78 2.52
CA TYR A 316 13.46 20.99 2.19
C TYR A 316 13.84 22.46 1.91
N GLY A 317 13.05 23.41 2.42
CA GLY A 317 13.41 24.84 2.46
C GLY A 317 13.15 25.62 1.16
N LYS A 318 12.52 25.00 0.15
CA LYS A 318 12.08 25.65 -1.08
C LYS A 318 10.64 25.25 -1.35
N GLU A 319 9.78 26.23 -1.66
CA GLU A 319 8.43 25.95 -2.15
C GLU A 319 8.51 25.32 -3.55
N ILE A 320 8.09 24.06 -3.64
CA ILE A 320 7.99 23.27 -4.87
C ILE A 320 6.54 23.24 -5.34
N PHE A 321 5.61 23.04 -4.41
CA PHE A 321 4.16 23.05 -4.65
C PHE A 321 3.49 24.15 -3.85
N LYS A 322 2.54 24.87 -4.46
CA LYS A 322 1.71 25.83 -3.71
C LYS A 322 0.67 25.09 -2.88
N ALA A 323 0.17 25.75 -1.82
CA ALA A 323 -0.82 25.17 -0.92
C ALA A 323 -2.10 24.68 -1.64
N ASP A 324 -2.57 25.46 -2.61
CA ASP A 324 -3.77 25.22 -3.42
C ASP A 324 -3.49 24.53 -4.76
N GLU A 325 -2.23 24.17 -5.03
CA GLU A 325 -1.87 23.44 -6.25
C GLU A 325 -2.44 22.03 -6.22
N LYS A 326 -3.09 21.64 -7.31
CA LYS A 326 -3.53 20.28 -7.55
C LYS A 326 -2.33 19.37 -7.78
N VAL A 327 -2.27 18.24 -7.08
CA VAL A 327 -1.20 17.26 -7.23
C VAL A 327 -1.76 15.93 -7.74
N ASN A 328 -1.28 15.51 -8.91
CA ASN A 328 -1.57 14.21 -9.51
C ASN A 328 -0.45 13.17 -9.26
N ILE A 329 0.50 13.49 -8.38
CA ILE A 329 1.51 12.56 -7.87
C ILE A 329 0.91 11.79 -6.70
N TYR A 330 0.96 10.46 -6.77
CA TYR A 330 0.33 9.58 -5.79
C TYR A 330 1.38 8.71 -5.10
N PRO A 331 1.70 8.98 -3.82
CA PRO A 331 2.68 8.19 -3.09
C PRO A 331 2.15 6.79 -2.80
N ILE A 332 2.96 5.78 -3.08
CA ILE A 332 2.67 4.37 -2.84
C ILE A 332 3.76 3.72 -1.98
N THR A 333 3.38 2.70 -1.22
CA THR A 333 4.31 1.84 -0.48
C THR A 333 4.99 0.82 -1.40
N TYR A 334 6.01 0.12 -0.90
CA TYR A 334 6.65 -0.98 -1.65
C TYR A 334 5.64 -2.07 -2.03
N ARG A 335 4.77 -2.46 -1.10
CA ARG A 335 3.69 -3.44 -1.34
C ARG A 335 2.71 -3.00 -2.42
N GLN A 336 2.35 -1.72 -2.39
CA GLN A 336 1.49 -1.12 -3.40
C GLN A 336 2.18 -1.07 -4.77
N LEU A 337 3.50 -0.87 -4.82
CA LEU A 337 4.29 -0.95 -6.06
C LEU A 337 4.29 -2.38 -6.61
N GLU A 338 4.64 -3.38 -5.80
CA GLU A 338 4.63 -4.79 -6.23
C GLU A 338 3.25 -5.21 -6.74
N TRP A 339 2.20 -4.86 -5.98
CA TRP A 339 0.84 -5.14 -6.39
C TRP A 339 0.47 -4.44 -7.70
N LEU A 340 0.79 -3.15 -7.85
CA LEU A 340 0.52 -2.38 -9.07
C LEU A 340 1.20 -3.02 -10.29
N THR A 341 2.44 -3.51 -10.13
CA THR A 341 3.19 -4.16 -11.20
C THR A 341 2.70 -5.57 -11.55
N ASP A 342 1.86 -6.16 -10.70
CA ASP A 342 1.16 -7.42 -10.97
C ASP A 342 -0.20 -7.22 -11.68
N GLN A 343 -0.68 -5.98 -11.83
CA GLN A 343 -2.00 -5.72 -12.41
C GLN A 343 -2.00 -5.69 -13.94
N ASP A 344 -3.12 -6.13 -14.53
CA ASP A 344 -3.39 -5.90 -15.95
C ASP A 344 -3.61 -4.40 -16.17
N GLY A 345 -2.84 -3.80 -17.10
CA GLY A 345 -3.02 -2.41 -17.50
C GLY A 345 -1.76 -1.57 -17.56
N ASN A 346 -1.93 -0.32 -18.00
CA ASN A 346 -0.85 0.64 -18.09
C ASN A 346 -0.85 1.58 -16.89
N SER A 347 0.33 1.81 -16.32
CA SER A 347 0.58 2.79 -15.27
C SER A 347 1.78 3.69 -15.62
N LEU A 348 1.80 4.87 -15.01
CA LEU A 348 2.93 5.79 -14.98
C LEU A 348 3.54 5.72 -13.59
N ILE A 349 4.80 5.27 -13.51
CA ILE A 349 5.50 5.03 -12.26
C ILE A 349 6.76 5.90 -12.21
N MET A 350 7.03 6.45 -11.03
CA MET A 350 8.21 7.22 -10.72
C MET A 350 8.91 6.64 -9.49
N MET A 351 10.17 6.22 -9.66
CA MET A 351 11.06 5.88 -8.56
C MET A 351 11.78 7.15 -8.11
N GLY A 352 11.42 7.69 -6.96
CA GLY A 352 11.99 8.91 -6.40
C GLY A 352 11.18 9.42 -5.21
N GLY A 353 11.79 10.29 -4.42
CA GLY A 353 11.18 10.79 -3.19
C GLY A 353 11.64 12.19 -2.80
N PRO A 354 10.98 12.79 -1.80
CA PRO A 354 11.26 14.15 -1.36
C PRO A 354 12.68 14.31 -0.80
N GLY A 355 13.29 13.26 -0.24
CA GLY A 355 14.70 13.28 0.23
C GLY A 355 15.73 13.48 -0.89
N ASN A 356 15.40 13.12 -2.12
CA ASN A 356 16.30 13.18 -3.26
C ASN A 356 16.25 14.55 -3.98
N GLU A 357 17.38 15.28 -4.00
CA GLU A 357 17.47 16.63 -4.59
C GLU A 357 17.13 16.68 -6.08
N LYS A 358 17.50 15.64 -6.84
CA LYS A 358 17.18 15.57 -8.26
C LYS A 358 15.69 15.38 -8.50
N THR A 359 15.03 14.58 -7.66
CA THR A 359 13.56 14.41 -7.66
C THR A 359 12.88 15.73 -7.38
N ARG A 360 13.29 16.44 -6.32
CA ARG A 360 12.79 17.78 -5.99
C ARG A 360 12.95 18.78 -7.14
N SER A 361 14.00 18.64 -7.94
CA SER A 361 14.29 19.55 -9.06
C SER A 361 13.32 19.42 -10.24
N ILE A 362 12.65 18.28 -10.40
CA ILE A 362 11.82 17.99 -11.59
C ILE A 362 10.36 17.63 -11.28
N ILE A 363 10.03 17.31 -10.02
CA ILE A 363 8.69 16.80 -9.66
C ILE A 363 7.55 17.75 -10.03
N SER A 364 7.77 19.06 -9.95
CA SER A 364 6.77 20.06 -10.35
C SER A 364 6.47 19.99 -11.85
N THR A 365 7.49 19.72 -12.69
CA THR A 365 7.31 19.53 -14.13
C THR A 365 6.52 18.24 -14.42
N VAL A 366 6.84 17.15 -13.72
CA VAL A 366 6.07 15.88 -13.83
C VAL A 366 4.61 16.10 -13.42
N ASN A 367 4.37 16.80 -12.30
CA ASN A 367 3.02 17.13 -11.83
C ASN A 367 2.25 17.99 -12.83
N GLN A 368 2.88 19.02 -13.42
CA GLN A 368 2.25 19.89 -14.42
C GLN A 368 1.73 19.07 -15.61
N TYR A 369 2.53 18.13 -16.14
CA TYR A 369 2.08 17.25 -17.21
C TYR A 369 0.97 16.31 -16.73
N ALA A 370 1.11 15.72 -15.54
CA ALA A 370 0.11 14.80 -14.98
C ALA A 370 -1.25 15.49 -14.80
N VAL A 371 -1.26 16.72 -14.29
CA VAL A 371 -2.46 17.56 -14.13
C VAL A 371 -3.04 17.99 -15.48
N LYS A 372 -2.21 18.50 -16.41
CA LYS A 372 -2.68 18.94 -17.75
C LYS A 372 -3.37 17.80 -18.51
N ASN A 373 -2.88 16.58 -18.33
CA ASN A 373 -3.38 15.39 -19.03
C ASN A 373 -4.37 14.57 -18.20
N ASN A 374 -4.70 15.01 -16.98
CA ASN A 374 -5.58 14.30 -16.05
C ASN A 374 -5.21 12.82 -15.88
N VAL A 375 -3.91 12.56 -15.70
CA VAL A 375 -3.34 11.24 -15.37
C VAL A 375 -2.69 11.29 -13.98
N ARG A 376 -2.66 10.16 -13.29
CA ARG A 376 -1.98 9.93 -12.02
C ARG A 376 -0.59 9.36 -12.28
N VAL A 377 0.42 9.88 -11.58
CA VAL A 377 1.76 9.28 -11.53
C VAL A 377 1.94 8.64 -10.15
N TYR A 378 2.16 7.33 -10.13
CA TYR A 378 2.47 6.60 -8.91
C TYR A 378 3.93 6.82 -8.53
N MET A 379 4.19 7.35 -7.34
CA MET A 379 5.54 7.65 -6.86
C MET A 379 5.89 6.70 -5.73
N TYR A 380 6.95 5.92 -5.92
CA TYR A 380 7.56 5.13 -4.86
C TYR A 380 8.89 5.76 -4.46
N ASP A 381 9.04 6.08 -3.17
CA ASP A 381 10.32 6.51 -2.61
C ASP A 381 11.19 5.26 -2.34
N PRO A 382 12.34 5.10 -3.02
CA PRO A 382 13.22 3.97 -2.76
C PRO A 382 13.84 3.98 -1.35
N GLN A 383 13.76 5.10 -0.66
CA GLN A 383 14.11 5.23 0.73
C GLN A 383 12.89 4.88 1.60
N ILE A 384 12.86 3.66 2.16
CA ILE A 384 11.64 3.07 2.79
C ILE A 384 11.09 3.88 3.97
N ASP A 385 11.92 4.73 4.58
CA ASP A 385 11.57 5.62 5.67
C ASP A 385 11.47 7.09 5.24
N GLY A 386 11.48 7.38 3.93
CA GLY A 386 11.46 8.74 3.36
C GLY A 386 12.63 9.63 3.79
N ALA A 387 13.78 9.03 4.15
CA ALA A 387 14.92 9.69 4.80
C ALA A 387 14.60 10.26 6.20
N TYR A 388 13.46 9.92 6.78
CA TYR A 388 12.99 10.52 8.02
C TYR A 388 13.94 10.21 9.18
N THR A 389 14.40 8.97 9.31
CA THR A 389 15.28 8.60 10.43
C THR A 389 16.66 9.21 10.31
N THR A 390 17.17 9.40 9.09
CA THR A 390 18.46 10.06 8.84
C THR A 390 18.35 11.58 9.04
N ASP A 391 17.35 12.22 8.44
CA ASP A 391 17.21 13.67 8.40
C ASP A 391 16.71 14.26 9.73
N LYS A 392 15.87 13.52 10.47
CA LYS A 392 15.18 14.01 11.66
C LYS A 392 15.68 13.40 12.95
N TRP A 393 16.18 12.16 12.92
CA TRP A 393 16.58 11.42 14.13
C TRP A 393 18.07 11.11 14.21
N GLY A 394 18.86 11.43 13.18
CA GLY A 394 20.32 11.31 13.22
C GLY A 394 20.87 9.90 13.01
N TYR A 395 20.05 8.98 12.51
CA TYR A 395 20.53 7.67 12.07
C TYR A 395 21.42 7.82 10.82
N LYS A 396 22.33 6.87 10.61
CA LYS A 396 23.26 6.85 9.47
C LYS A 396 23.06 5.65 8.55
N GLN A 397 22.28 4.68 8.99
CA GLN A 397 22.04 3.48 8.20
C GLN A 397 21.12 3.83 7.02
N THR A 398 21.53 3.39 5.83
CA THR A 398 20.71 3.57 4.65
C THR A 398 19.47 2.66 4.68
N THR A 399 18.36 3.27 4.29
CA THR A 399 17.05 2.68 4.06
C THR A 399 16.71 2.71 2.57
N ASN A 400 17.69 3.01 1.71
CA ASN A 400 17.49 3.09 0.27
C ASN A 400 17.73 1.72 -0.38
N ILE A 401 16.73 1.22 -1.13
CA ILE A 401 16.84 -0.06 -1.83
C ILE A 401 17.73 0.03 -3.08
N LEU A 402 18.04 1.24 -3.57
CA LEU A 402 18.91 1.50 -4.73
C LEU A 402 20.39 1.66 -4.34
N GLU A 403 20.76 1.39 -3.10
CA GLU A 403 22.16 1.41 -2.66
C GLU A 403 22.70 -0.02 -2.61
N GLU A 404 23.79 -0.29 -3.33
CA GLU A 404 24.34 -1.63 -3.48
C GLU A 404 24.80 -2.25 -2.16
N ASN A 405 25.30 -1.42 -1.24
CA ASN A 405 25.69 -1.83 0.12
C ASN A 405 24.52 -1.83 1.11
N SER A 406 23.30 -1.56 0.66
CA SER A 406 22.12 -1.58 1.51
C SER A 406 21.77 -3.00 1.93
N PRO A 407 21.58 -3.29 3.23
CA PRO A 407 21.08 -4.59 3.69
C PRO A 407 19.76 -5.03 3.05
N ILE A 408 18.99 -4.07 2.52
CA ILE A 408 17.68 -4.30 1.89
C ILE A 408 17.72 -4.21 0.36
N VAL A 409 18.91 -4.23 -0.26
CA VAL A 409 19.06 -4.22 -1.73
C VAL A 409 18.34 -5.40 -2.41
N HIS A 410 18.11 -6.49 -1.69
CA HIS A 410 17.35 -7.64 -2.20
C HIS A 410 15.92 -7.27 -2.61
N MET A 411 15.29 -6.27 -1.96
CA MET A 411 13.96 -5.77 -2.35
C MET A 411 13.99 -5.20 -3.77
N TYR A 412 15.04 -4.46 -4.12
CA TYR A 412 15.20 -3.93 -5.49
C TYR A 412 15.49 -5.04 -6.50
N LYS A 413 16.32 -6.02 -6.14
CA LYS A 413 16.60 -7.18 -7.00
C LYS A 413 15.34 -7.97 -7.30
N ASN A 414 14.53 -8.26 -6.28
CA ASN A 414 13.23 -8.91 -6.44
C ASN A 414 12.29 -8.14 -7.37
N LEU A 415 12.26 -6.81 -7.24
CA LEU A 415 11.45 -5.95 -8.12
C LEU A 415 11.90 -6.06 -9.59
N ILE A 416 13.21 -6.09 -9.86
CA ILE A 416 13.74 -6.29 -11.22
C ILE A 416 13.38 -7.67 -11.75
N ASP A 417 13.76 -8.71 -11.01
CA ASP A 417 13.66 -10.09 -11.46
C ASP A 417 12.21 -10.48 -11.76
N ARG A 418 11.25 -9.91 -11.02
CA ARG A 418 9.84 -10.25 -11.16
C ARG A 418 9.07 -9.34 -12.09
N HIS A 419 9.38 -8.04 -12.11
CA HIS A 419 8.50 -7.04 -12.72
C HIS A 419 9.21 -6.18 -13.76
N LEU A 420 10.45 -5.76 -13.53
CA LEU A 420 11.17 -4.83 -14.41
C LEU A 420 12.19 -5.57 -15.30
N THR A 421 11.75 -6.61 -16.00
CA THR A 421 12.64 -7.58 -16.66
C THR A 421 13.45 -7.02 -17.83
N ASN A 422 12.98 -5.93 -18.45
CA ASN A 422 13.69 -5.22 -19.52
C ASN A 422 14.21 -3.85 -19.05
N LEU A 423 14.44 -3.68 -17.75
CA LEU A 423 14.92 -2.43 -17.18
C LEU A 423 16.29 -2.04 -17.75
N GLU A 424 16.35 -0.84 -18.31
CA GLU A 424 17.59 -0.22 -18.74
C GLU A 424 18.00 0.88 -17.74
N GLY A 425 19.28 0.89 -17.39
CA GLY A 425 19.86 1.86 -16.47
C GLY A 425 21.27 2.22 -16.88
N THR A 426 21.75 3.38 -16.42
CA THR A 426 23.11 3.85 -16.75
C THR A 426 24.21 3.18 -15.93
N ARG A 427 23.85 2.34 -14.95
CA ARG A 427 24.76 1.71 -14.00
C ARG A 427 24.40 0.24 -13.78
N THR A 428 25.37 -0.51 -13.28
CA THR A 428 25.26 -1.93 -12.96
C THR A 428 25.96 -2.21 -11.64
N MET A 429 25.38 -3.07 -10.81
CA MET A 429 26.00 -3.61 -9.60
C MET A 429 27.16 -4.57 -9.96
N GLU A 430 27.98 -4.94 -8.98
CA GLU A 430 29.10 -5.88 -9.15
C GLU A 430 28.66 -7.24 -9.71
N ASP A 431 27.43 -7.68 -9.40
CA ASP A 431 26.87 -8.96 -9.86
C ASP A 431 26.20 -8.90 -11.25
N GLY A 432 26.23 -7.73 -11.92
CA GLY A 432 25.61 -7.55 -13.22
C GLY A 432 24.16 -7.03 -13.18
N THR A 433 23.56 -6.84 -12.00
CA THR A 433 22.21 -6.31 -11.87
C THR A 433 22.15 -4.83 -12.30
N THR A 434 21.24 -4.48 -13.22
CA THR A 434 21.00 -3.08 -13.62
C THR A 434 20.54 -2.24 -12.43
N ILE A 435 21.14 -1.07 -12.20
CA ILE A 435 20.73 -0.15 -11.14
C ILE A 435 20.35 1.23 -11.69
N ILE A 436 19.14 1.67 -11.39
CA ILE A 436 18.64 3.00 -11.78
C ILE A 436 19.18 4.09 -10.85
N SER A 437 19.12 5.35 -11.30
CA SER A 437 19.22 6.50 -10.38
C SER A 437 17.87 7.20 -10.27
N ALA A 438 17.42 7.43 -9.04
CA ALA A 438 16.27 8.29 -8.81
C ALA A 438 16.61 9.77 -9.13
N PRO A 439 15.72 10.51 -9.79
CA PRO A 439 14.40 10.09 -10.26
C PRO A 439 14.43 9.30 -11.58
N TYR A 440 13.68 8.20 -11.61
CA TYR A 440 13.46 7.37 -12.79
C TYR A 440 11.96 7.30 -13.07
N PHE A 441 11.53 7.73 -14.26
CA PHE A 441 10.11 7.84 -14.64
C PHE A 441 9.83 6.98 -15.87
N PHE A 442 8.80 6.15 -15.81
CA PHE A 442 8.51 5.18 -16.86
C PHE A 442 7.03 4.87 -16.96
N GLU A 443 6.64 4.40 -18.14
CA GLU A 443 5.38 3.71 -18.35
C GLU A 443 5.60 2.21 -18.11
N PHE A 444 4.59 1.55 -17.54
CA PHE A 444 4.65 0.13 -17.21
C PHE A 444 3.39 -0.59 -17.65
N ASN A 445 3.55 -1.78 -18.25
CA ASN A 445 2.51 -2.77 -18.49
C ASN A 445 3.14 -4.16 -18.50
N LYS A 446 2.77 -5.03 -17.55
CA LYS A 446 3.37 -6.37 -17.40
C LYS A 446 3.23 -7.28 -18.62
N ASP A 447 2.21 -7.04 -19.46
CA ASP A 447 1.90 -7.85 -20.64
C ASP A 447 2.45 -7.22 -21.94
N ALA A 448 3.15 -6.08 -21.85
CA ALA A 448 3.79 -5.44 -22.99
C ALA A 448 4.87 -6.34 -23.60
N LYS A 449 5.00 -6.24 -24.93
CA LYS A 449 5.96 -7.00 -25.72
C LYS A 449 6.76 -6.09 -26.63
N ASP A 450 8.01 -6.46 -26.85
CA ASP A 450 8.86 -5.81 -27.85
C ASP A 450 8.50 -6.25 -29.29
N GLU A 451 9.24 -5.73 -30.27
CA GLU A 451 9.04 -6.02 -31.70
C GLU A 451 9.23 -7.51 -32.03
N ASP A 452 10.02 -8.23 -31.23
CA ASP A 452 10.32 -9.65 -31.37
C ASP A 452 9.33 -10.55 -30.60
N GLY A 453 8.40 -9.94 -29.84
CA GLY A 453 7.36 -10.63 -29.08
C GLY A 453 7.79 -11.11 -27.69
N PHE A 454 8.96 -10.72 -27.20
CA PHE A 454 9.40 -10.99 -25.83
C PHE A 454 8.74 -10.03 -24.85
N VAL A 455 8.57 -10.47 -23.61
CA VAL A 455 7.99 -9.66 -22.54
C VAL A 455 8.92 -8.48 -22.24
N ALA A 456 8.40 -7.27 -22.44
CA ALA A 456 9.12 -6.01 -22.30
C ALA A 456 8.22 -5.00 -21.56
N PRO A 457 8.10 -5.09 -20.22
CA PRO A 457 7.09 -4.35 -19.47
C PRO A 457 7.24 -2.83 -19.48
N ILE A 458 8.42 -2.32 -19.84
CA ILE A 458 8.73 -0.89 -19.93
C ILE A 458 8.94 -0.54 -21.40
N ALA A 459 8.03 0.21 -22.01
CA ALA A 459 8.16 0.63 -23.41
C ALA A 459 8.77 2.05 -23.56
N SER A 460 8.73 2.86 -22.51
CA SER A 460 9.39 4.16 -22.44
C SER A 460 9.75 4.53 -21.01
N PHE A 461 10.97 5.05 -20.83
CA PHE A 461 11.47 5.53 -19.56
C PHE A 461 12.39 6.73 -19.74
N VAL A 462 12.69 7.41 -18.62
CA VAL A 462 13.72 8.43 -18.53
C VAL A 462 14.39 8.39 -17.15
N GLU A 463 15.73 8.34 -17.16
CA GLU A 463 16.57 8.65 -16.01
C GLU A 463 16.91 10.16 -16.04
N MET A 464 16.58 10.90 -14.99
CA MET A 464 16.63 12.37 -15.00
C MET A 464 17.73 12.90 -14.07
N PRO A 465 18.91 13.31 -14.59
CA PRO A 465 20.07 13.70 -13.77
C PRO A 465 20.02 15.16 -13.30
N TYR A 466 18.89 15.85 -13.48
CA TYR A 466 18.78 17.30 -13.27
C TYR A 466 18.89 17.70 -11.81
N THR A 467 19.46 18.87 -11.56
CA THR A 467 19.70 19.42 -10.21
C THR A 467 19.37 20.90 -10.17
N SER A 468 19.07 21.42 -8.99
CA SER A 468 18.85 22.84 -8.71
C SER A 468 20.14 23.64 -8.58
N ASN A 469 21.31 22.98 -8.48
CA ASN A 469 22.61 23.66 -8.42
C ASN A 469 22.88 24.42 -9.74
N PRO A 470 23.01 25.77 -9.73
CA PRO A 470 23.22 26.56 -10.95
C PRO A 470 24.58 26.29 -11.64
N GLU A 471 25.59 25.90 -10.86
CA GLU A 471 26.94 25.63 -11.36
C GLU A 471 27.05 24.26 -12.04
N ALA A 472 26.18 23.32 -11.69
CA ALA A 472 26.20 21.97 -12.22
C ALA A 472 25.90 21.94 -13.73
N ARG A 473 26.52 20.99 -14.45
CA ARG A 473 26.27 20.74 -15.88
C ARG A 473 24.78 20.55 -16.17
N TYR A 474 24.10 19.75 -15.34
CA TYR A 474 22.68 19.40 -15.46
C TYR A 474 21.76 20.31 -14.63
N SER A 475 22.15 21.56 -14.38
CA SER A 475 21.29 22.52 -13.70
C SER A 475 19.96 22.71 -14.45
N ILE A 476 18.82 22.51 -13.77
CA ILE A 476 17.48 22.68 -14.35
C ILE A 476 17.15 24.16 -14.63
N GLY A 477 17.87 25.10 -14.00
CA GLY A 477 17.73 26.53 -14.29
C GLY A 477 18.25 26.95 -15.67
N LYS A 478 19.01 26.08 -16.36
CA LYS A 478 19.46 26.32 -17.74
C LYS A 478 18.35 25.95 -18.70
N GLU A 479 17.93 26.91 -19.54
CA GLU A 479 16.81 26.73 -20.49
C GLU A 479 16.92 25.45 -21.33
N LYS A 480 18.12 25.15 -21.86
CA LYS A 480 18.39 23.92 -22.61
C LYS A 480 18.07 22.65 -21.80
N ASN A 481 18.43 22.62 -20.52
CA ASN A 481 18.21 21.46 -19.65
C ASN A 481 16.74 21.36 -19.25
N LEU A 482 16.06 22.48 -19.01
CA LEU A 482 14.62 22.49 -18.75
C LEU A 482 13.82 21.99 -19.96
N ASN A 483 14.18 22.43 -21.17
CA ASN A 483 13.54 21.96 -22.40
C ASN A 483 13.77 20.46 -22.62
N ALA A 484 15.01 19.99 -22.45
CA ALA A 484 15.32 18.56 -22.52
C ALA A 484 14.55 17.74 -21.47
N CYS A 485 14.45 18.24 -20.22
CA CYS A 485 13.68 17.59 -19.17
C CYS A 485 12.19 17.46 -19.55
N LYS A 486 11.59 18.56 -20.04
CA LYS A 486 10.20 18.59 -20.50
C LYS A 486 9.96 17.64 -21.66
N GLU A 487 10.88 17.58 -22.63
CA GLU A 487 10.79 16.67 -23.77
C GLU A 487 10.86 15.21 -23.33
N SER A 488 11.80 14.85 -22.44
CA SER A 488 11.91 13.47 -21.96
C SER A 488 10.70 13.02 -21.16
N ILE A 489 10.14 13.88 -20.29
CA ILE A 489 8.89 13.56 -19.55
C ILE A 489 7.73 13.39 -20.54
N LEU A 490 7.62 14.27 -21.54
CA LEU A 490 6.56 14.20 -22.55
C LEU A 490 6.63 12.91 -23.36
N THR A 491 7.83 12.42 -23.72
CA THR A 491 8.00 11.14 -24.44
C THR A 491 7.38 9.97 -23.68
N VAL A 492 7.70 9.84 -22.38
CA VAL A 492 7.13 8.77 -21.53
C VAL A 492 5.61 8.88 -21.46
N MET A 493 5.09 10.10 -21.25
CA MET A 493 3.65 10.31 -21.19
C MET A 493 2.96 10.03 -22.52
N GLN A 494 3.54 10.46 -23.65
CA GLN A 494 3.02 10.18 -24.99
C GLN A 494 2.96 8.68 -25.24
N LYS A 495 3.99 7.92 -24.83
CA LYS A 495 3.96 6.46 -24.94
C LYS A 495 2.80 5.86 -24.14
N TYR A 496 2.60 6.29 -22.90
CA TYR A 496 1.42 5.91 -22.12
C TYR A 496 0.11 6.27 -22.85
N GLY A 497 0.02 7.46 -23.43
CA GLY A 497 -1.14 7.90 -24.22
C GLY A 497 -1.42 7.03 -25.45
N GLU A 498 -0.37 6.64 -26.19
CA GLU A 498 -0.46 5.73 -27.33
C GLU A 498 -1.03 4.36 -26.91
N LEU A 499 -0.54 3.82 -25.80
CA LEU A 499 -0.92 2.49 -25.31
C LEU A 499 -2.33 2.46 -24.72
N THR A 500 -2.81 3.59 -24.21
CA THR A 500 -4.09 3.67 -23.48
C THR A 500 -5.20 4.41 -24.21
N GLY A 501 -4.89 5.07 -25.32
CA GLY A 501 -5.79 5.98 -26.03
C GLY A 501 -6.00 7.33 -25.33
N VAL A 502 -5.28 7.63 -24.25
CA VAL A 502 -5.34 8.94 -23.59
C VAL A 502 -4.63 9.98 -24.46
N LYS A 503 -5.33 11.09 -24.77
CA LYS A 503 -4.74 12.18 -25.54
C LYS A 503 -3.80 13.01 -24.67
N ILE A 504 -2.50 12.89 -24.91
CA ILE A 504 -1.45 13.62 -24.19
C ILE A 504 -1.13 14.94 -24.91
N GLN A 505 -1.07 16.01 -24.12
CA GLN A 505 -0.77 17.37 -24.53
C GLN A 505 0.56 17.80 -23.93
N ASP A 506 1.38 18.47 -24.75
CA ASP A 506 2.57 19.21 -24.31
C ASP A 506 2.13 20.35 -23.36
N LEU A 507 3.01 20.85 -22.49
CA LEU A 507 2.77 22.01 -21.62
C LEU A 507 2.68 23.34 -22.38
N LYS A 508 3.16 23.39 -23.64
CA LYS A 508 3.10 24.59 -24.49
C LYS A 508 1.67 25.08 -24.78
#